data_AF-A0AAW6H033-F1
#
_entry.id   AF-A0AAW6H033-F1
#
_cell.length_a   1.000
_cell.length_b   1.000
_cell.length_c   1.000
_cell.angle_alpha   90.00
_cell.angle_beta   90.00
_cell.angle_gamma   90.00
#
_symmetry.space_group_name_H-M   'P 1'
#
loop_
_entity.id
_entity.type
_entity.pdbx_description
1 polymer ?
#
loop_
_entity_poly.entity_id
_entity_poly.type
_entity_poly.pdbx_seq_one_letter_code
_entity_poly.pdbx_strand_id
1 'polypeptide(L)' 'NFFTRNVCQYDYKNYPIRFVGSLAYSYATILREVAREFGIELEIIEETPMNGLIEFHSLNIEEP' A
#
# COMPACT_ATOMS: atom_id res chain seq x y z
N ASN A 1 -4.83 -16.86 4.32
CA ASN A 1 -5.09 -15.82 3.30
C ASN A 1 -3.94 -14.80 3.34
N PHE A 2 -3.55 -14.22 2.20
CA PHE A 2 -2.53 -13.18 2.08
C PHE A 2 -2.80 -11.98 3.00
N PHE A 3 -4.04 -11.47 3.04
CA PHE A 3 -4.40 -10.32 3.89
C PHE A 3 -4.25 -10.62 5.38
N THR A 4 -4.68 -11.79 5.84
CA THR A 4 -4.55 -12.19 7.25
C THR A 4 -3.09 -12.21 7.73
N ARG A 5 -2.17 -12.64 6.85
CA ARG A 5 -0.75 -12.78 7.18
C ARG A 5 0.02 -11.46 7.04
N ASN A 6 -0.28 -10.68 6.02
CA ASN A 6 0.54 -9.52 5.64
C ASN A 6 -0.08 -8.16 6.00
N VAL A 7 -1.39 -8.09 6.20
CA VAL A 7 -2.12 -6.83 6.46
C VAL A 7 -2.73 -6.82 7.86
N CYS A 8 -3.49 -7.86 8.20
CA CYS A 8 -4.26 -7.91 9.45
C CYS A 8 -3.42 -8.01 10.73
N GLN A 9 -2.10 -8.23 10.62
CA GLN A 9 -1.17 -8.24 11.76
C GLN A 9 -0.81 -6.82 12.25
N TYR A 10 -1.09 -5.80 11.45
CA TYR A 10 -0.80 -4.39 11.75
C TYR A 10 -2.09 -3.63 12.06
N ASP A 11 -1.95 -2.36 12.45
CA ASP A 11 -3.09 -1.47 12.66
C ASP A 11 -3.70 -0.98 11.34
N TYR A 12 -4.25 -1.90 10.55
CA TYR A 12 -4.84 -1.63 9.24
C TYR A 12 -6.16 -0.86 9.30
N LYS A 13 -6.70 -0.64 10.51
CA LYS A 13 -7.96 0.08 10.71
C LYS A 13 -7.75 1.58 10.89
N ASN A 14 -6.61 1.98 11.44
CA ASN A 14 -6.30 3.39 11.68
C ASN A 14 -5.34 3.99 10.63
N TYR A 15 -4.67 3.15 9.83
CA TYR A 15 -3.73 3.61 8.81
C TYR A 15 -4.16 3.23 7.39
N PRO A 16 -3.93 4.10 6.39
CA PRO A 16 -4.21 3.77 5.00
C PRO A 16 -3.32 2.63 4.52
N ILE A 17 -3.91 1.70 3.76
CA ILE A 17 -3.17 0.58 3.18
C ILE A 17 -2.80 0.92 1.73
N ARG A 18 -1.50 0.79 1.45
CA ARG A 18 -0.90 0.97 0.13
C ARG A 18 -0.11 -0.28 -0.24
N PHE A 19 0.00 -0.57 -1.54
CA PHE A 19 0.86 -1.62 -2.06
C PHE A 19 1.83 -1.06 -3.10
N VAL A 20 3.01 -1.66 -3.21
CA VAL A 20 4.02 -1.31 -4.21
C VAL A 20 4.63 -2.57 -4.81
N GLY A 21 4.97 -2.53 -6.10
CA GLY A 21 5.65 -3.58 -6.84
C GLY A 21 4.85 -4.09 -8.04
N SER A 22 5.56 -4.60 -9.06
CA SER A 22 4.98 -5.04 -10.33
C SER A 22 3.89 -6.11 -10.19
N LEU A 23 4.04 -7.03 -9.24
CA LEU A 23 3.01 -8.01 -8.92
C LEU A 23 1.78 -7.35 -8.30
N ALA A 24 1.95 -6.45 -7.33
CA ALA A 24 0.82 -5.77 -6.72
C ALA A 24 0.05 -4.92 -7.74
N TYR A 25 0.77 -4.27 -8.65
CA TYR A 25 0.19 -3.49 -9.74
C TYR A 25 -0.55 -4.37 -10.76
N SER A 26 0.06 -5.47 -11.20
CA SER A 26 -0.55 -6.42 -12.15
C SER A 26 -1.81 -7.10 -11.58
N TYR A 27 -1.86 -7.33 -10.26
CA TYR A 27 -2.98 -7.92 -9.55
C TYR A 27 -3.84 -6.89 -8.80
N ALA A 28 -3.79 -5.61 -9.17
CA ALA A 28 -4.49 -4.53 -8.47
C ALA A 28 -6.00 -4.78 -8.34
N THR A 29 -6.64 -5.31 -9.39
CA THR A 29 -8.08 -5.60 -9.38
C THR A 29 -8.46 -6.60 -8.29
N ILE A 30 -7.78 -7.76 -8.25
CA ILE A 30 -8.07 -8.80 -7.26
C ILE A 30 -7.64 -8.37 -5.84
N LEU A 31 -6.56 -7.60 -5.70
CA LEU A 31 -6.17 -7.04 -4.41
C LEU A 31 -7.25 -6.11 -3.84
N ARG A 32 -7.85 -5.26 -4.68
CA ARG A 32 -8.95 -4.36 -4.28
C ARG A 32 -10.22 -5.14 -3.93
N GLU A 33 -10.56 -6.16 -4.71
CA GLU A 33 -11.72 -7.02 -4.44
C GLU A 33 -11.58 -7.72 -3.08
N VAL A 34 -10.45 -8.38 -2.85
CA VAL A 34 -10.19 -9.07 -1.58
C VAL A 34 -10.09 -8.06 -0.43
N ALA A 35 -9.48 -6.89 -0.61
CA ALA A 35 -9.40 -5.86 0.43
C ALA A 35 -10.79 -5.45 0.96
N ARG A 36 -11.79 -5.35 0.08
CA ARG A 36 -13.17 -5.02 0.45
C ARG A 36 -13.82 -6.08 1.34
N GLU A 37 -13.47 -7.35 1.18
CA GLU A 37 -13.92 -8.43 2.08
C GLU A 37 -13.42 -8.22 3.53
N PHE A 38 -12.29 -7.52 3.70
CA PHE A 38 -11.73 -7.15 4.99
C PHE A 38 -12.15 -5.74 5.45
N GLY A 39 -13.04 -5.07 4.72
CA GLY A 39 -13.47 -3.69 5.01
C GLY A 39 -12.37 -2.65 4.76
N ILE A 40 -11.42 -2.94 3.87
CA ILE A 40 -10.29 -2.08 3.55
C ILE A 40 -10.50 -1.50 2.15
N GLU A 41 -10.39 -0.18 2.02
CA GLU A 41 -10.24 0.48 0.72
C GLU A 41 -8.77 0.82 0.51
N LEU A 42 -8.16 0.24 -0.54
CA LEU A 42 -6.74 0.46 -0.83
C LEU A 42 -6.53 1.85 -1.44
N GLU A 43 -5.67 2.65 -0.84
CA GLU A 43 -5.45 4.02 -1.27
C GLU A 43 -4.59 4.07 -2.54
N ILE A 44 -3.38 3.51 -2.47
CA ILE A 44 -2.39 3.55 -3.56
C ILE A 44 -1.90 2.13 -3.87
N ILE A 45 -1.82 1.82 -5.16
CA ILE A 45 -1.11 0.64 -5.67
C ILE A 45 -0.19 1.13 -6.80
N GLU A 46 1.12 1.10 -6.57
CA GLU A 46 2.12 1.56 -7.53
C GLU A 46 3.01 0.42 -8.03
N GLU A 47 3.47 0.52 -9.28
CA GLU A 47 4.37 -0.48 -9.86
C GLU A 47 5.79 -0.38 -9.28
N THR A 48 6.26 0.83 -9.01
CA THR A 48 7.60 1.10 -8.48
C THR A 48 7.53 2.12 -7.34
N PRO A 49 8.45 2.09 -6.36
CA PRO A 49 8.45 3.05 -5.26
C PRO A 49 8.97 4.44 -5.67
N MET A 50 9.35 4.63 -6.94
CA MET A 50 10.13 5.80 -7.36
C MET A 50 9.38 7.12 -7.12
N ASN A 51 8.09 7.17 -7.40
CA ASN A 51 7.29 8.39 -7.19
C ASN A 51 7.30 8.81 -5.71
N GLY A 52 7.05 7.88 -4.80
CA GLY A 52 7.08 8.15 -3.36
C GLY A 52 8.47 8.53 -2.84
N LEU A 53 9.52 7.92 -3.38
CA LEU A 53 10.91 8.28 -3.03
C LEU A 53 11.26 9.70 -3.49
N ILE A 54 10.89 10.06 -4.72
CA ILE A 54 11.10 11.42 -5.24
C ILE A 54 10.33 12.43 -4.39
N GLU A 55 9.06 12.17 -4.07
CA GLU A 55 8.25 13.04 -3.21
C GLU A 55 8.91 13.24 -1.84
N PHE A 56 9.29 12.16 -1.17
CA PHE A 56 9.91 12.21 0.15
C PHE A 56 11.20 13.04 0.18
N HIS A 57 12.08 12.88 -0.82
CA HIS A 57 13.35 13.63 -0.89
C HIS A 57 13.22 15.04 -1.49
N SER A 58 12.11 15.35 -2.17
CA SER A 58 11.83 16.71 -2.66
C SER A 58 11.29 17.62 -1.56
N LEU A 59 10.71 17.03 -0.52
CA LEU A 59 10.46 17.71 0.73
C LEU A 59 11.84 17.88 1.39
N ASN A 60 12.31 19.12 1.58
CA ASN A 60 13.54 19.42 2.32
C ASN A 60 13.37 19.07 3.81
N ILE A 61 13.21 17.79 4.11
CA ILE A 61 13.11 17.25 5.45
C ILE A 61 14.53 17.23 5.98
N GLU A 62 14.87 18.18 6.85
CA GLU A 62 16.08 18.06 7.67
C GLU A 62 15.97 16.75 8.46
N GLU A 63 16.94 15.85 8.30
CA GLU A 63 17.00 14.63 9.11
C GLU A 63 17.07 15.01 10.60
N PRO A 64 16.29 14.35 11.48
CA PRO A 64 16.33 14.61 12.91
C PRO A 64 17.66 14.21 13.57
#